data_AF-A0A7H8I036-F1
#
_entry.id   AF-A0A7H8I036-F1
#
_cell.length_a   1.000
_cell.length_b   1.000
_cell.length_c   1.000
_cell.angle_alpha   90.00
_cell.angle_beta   90.00
_cell.angle_gamma   90.00
#
_symmetry.space_group_name_H-M   'P 1'
#
loop_
_entity.id
_entity.type
_entity.pdbx_description
1 polymer ?
#
loop_
_entity_poly.entity_id
_entity_poly.type
_entity_poly.pdbx_seq_one_letter_code
_entity_poly.pdbx_strand_id
1 'polypeptide(L)'
;MHPVAGWIFEENLTKVLEFIAALVGYSWDEFDDGALEAGIPKTDADLSPDTWFEYPVTGAPDLTLRIARDHGTGILSMIIDGEVGDVLAARFETLLDLH
;
A
#
# COMPACT_ATOMS: atom_id res chain seq x y z
N MET A 1 3.91 3.09 -17.95
CA MET A 1 3.76 2.13 -16.85
C MET A 1 2.57 2.61 -16.02
N HIS A 2 1.73 1.70 -15.53
CA HIS A 2 0.53 2.07 -14.79
C HIS A 2 0.70 1.71 -13.32
N PRO A 3 0.15 2.53 -12.39
CA PRO A 3 0.14 2.17 -10.99
C PRO A 3 -0.63 0.87 -10.77
N VAL A 4 -0.17 0.05 -9.84
CA VAL A 4 -0.85 -1.20 -9.45
C VAL A 4 -1.87 -0.84 -8.37
N ALA A 5 -3.11 -1.29 -8.52
CA ALA A 5 -4.18 -0.96 -7.59
C ALA A 5 -5.00 -2.21 -7.24
N GLY A 6 -5.48 -2.27 -6.00
CA GLY A 6 -6.28 -3.37 -5.49
C GLY A 6 -6.70 -3.11 -4.04
N TRP A 7 -7.02 -4.17 -3.31
CA TRP A 7 -7.47 -4.06 -1.93
C TRP A 7 -6.91 -5.21 -1.09
N ILE A 8 -6.85 -5.00 0.22
CA ILE A 8 -6.42 -6.00 1.19
C ILE A 8 -7.35 -5.99 2.39
N PHE A 9 -7.40 -7.08 3.15
CA PHE A 9 -8.01 -7.02 4.47
C PHE A 9 -7.17 -6.16 5.41
N GLU A 10 -7.83 -5.39 6.27
CA GLU A 10 -7.17 -4.49 7.20
C GLU A 10 -6.19 -5.22 8.13
N GLU A 11 -6.53 -6.44 8.55
CA GLU A 11 -5.66 -7.31 9.38
C GLU A 11 -4.35 -7.75 8.68
N ASN A 12 -4.29 -7.63 7.36
CA ASN A 12 -3.12 -8.00 6.56
C ASN A 12 -2.20 -6.80 6.25
N LEU A 13 -2.58 -5.58 6.65
CA LEU A 13 -1.85 -4.34 6.31
C LEU A 13 -0.35 -4.45 6.57
N THR A 14 0.07 -4.70 7.81
CA THR A 14 1.49 -4.75 8.18
C THR A 14 2.24 -5.78 7.34
N LYS A 15 1.72 -7.00 7.19
CA LYS A 15 2.39 -8.06 6.41
C LYS A 15 2.54 -7.72 4.93
N VAL A 16 1.52 -7.09 4.35
CA VAL A 16 1.54 -6.65 2.94
C VAL A 16 2.64 -5.60 2.75
N LEU A 17 2.73 -4.63 3.68
CA LEU A 17 3.70 -3.55 3.60
C LEU A 17 5.13 -4.03 3.86
N GLU A 18 5.34 -4.91 4.84
CA GLU A 18 6.62 -5.59 5.05
C GLU A 18 7.08 -6.34 3.78
N PHE A 19 6.15 -7.00 3.08
CA PHE A 19 6.47 -7.71 1.85
C PHE A 19 6.81 -6.76 0.69
N ILE A 20 6.06 -5.68 0.52
CA ILE A 20 6.37 -4.61 -0.45
C ILE A 20 7.74 -4.01 -0.16
N ALA A 21 8.00 -3.66 1.11
CA ALA A 21 9.27 -3.12 1.57
C ALA A 21 10.44 -4.07 1.26
N ALA A 22 10.29 -5.36 1.58
CA ALA A 22 11.30 -6.37 1.30
C ALA A 22 11.58 -6.53 -0.20
N LEU A 23 10.56 -6.41 -1.06
CA LEU A 23 10.73 -6.50 -2.52
C LEU A 23 11.56 -5.35 -3.09
N VAL A 24 11.54 -4.17 -2.46
CA VAL A 24 12.32 -3.00 -2.90
C VAL A 24 13.51 -2.69 -1.99
N GLY A 25 13.79 -3.52 -0.99
CA GLY A 25 14.91 -3.33 -0.07
C GLY A 25 14.73 -2.18 0.93
N TYR A 26 13.49 -1.76 1.20
CA TYR A 26 13.16 -0.81 2.26
C TYR A 26 13.12 -1.53 3.61
N SER A 27 13.65 -0.89 4.66
CA SER A 27 13.64 -1.42 6.02
C SER A 27 12.41 -0.89 6.75
N TRP A 28 11.39 -1.74 6.88
CA TRP A 28 10.17 -1.45 7.62
C TRP A 28 10.41 -1.54 9.13
N ASP A 29 9.92 -0.57 9.91
CA ASP A 29 10.01 -0.56 11.37
C ASP A 29 8.75 -0.03 12.09
N GLU A 30 8.82 0.08 13.43
CA GLU A 30 7.70 0.49 14.28
C GLU A 30 7.20 1.92 14.05
N PHE A 31 8.05 2.82 13.53
CA PHE A 31 7.64 4.18 13.20
C PHE A 31 6.75 4.20 11.96
N ASP A 32 7.00 3.28 11.03
CA ASP A 32 6.19 3.12 9.81
C ASP A 32 4.80 2.63 10.17
N ASP A 33 4.71 1.63 11.06
CA ASP A 33 3.44 1.16 11.62
C ASP A 33 2.68 2.31 12.30
N GLY A 34 3.35 3.11 13.14
CA GLY A 34 2.74 4.25 13.81
C GLY A 34 2.20 5.33 12.85
N ALA A 35 2.88 5.56 11.72
CA ALA A 35 2.43 6.50 10.71
C ALA A 35 1.12 6.05 10.04
N LEU A 36 1.03 4.76 9.71
CA LEU A 36 -0.16 4.15 9.11
C LEU A 36 -1.35 4.16 10.05
N GLU A 37 -1.14 3.74 11.30
CA GLU A 37 -2.16 3.73 12.33
C GLU A 37 -2.76 5.13 12.57
N ALA A 38 -1.95 6.17 12.44
CA ALA A 38 -2.41 7.55 12.57
C ALA A 38 -3.10 8.09 11.30
N GLY A 39 -2.63 7.67 10.12
CA GLY A 39 -3.01 8.25 8.83
C GLY A 39 -4.25 7.61 8.20
N ILE A 40 -4.30 6.27 8.15
CA ILE A 40 -5.33 5.52 7.43
C ILE A 40 -6.74 5.71 8.03
N PRO A 41 -6.96 5.74 9.36
CA PRO A 41 -8.33 5.74 9.91
C PRO A 41 -9.22 6.91 9.49
N LYS A 42 -8.64 8.01 9.00
CA LYS A 42 -9.36 9.23 8.57
C LYS A 42 -9.62 9.29 7.06
N THR A 43 -9.14 8.30 6.32
CA THR A 43 -9.33 8.20 4.87
C THR A 43 -10.66 7.55 4.54
N ASP A 44 -11.09 7.67 3.29
CA ASP A 44 -12.31 7.05 2.76
C ASP A 44 -12.05 6.61 1.32
N ALA A 45 -12.20 5.31 1.06
CA ALA A 45 -11.93 4.69 -0.24
C ALA A 45 -12.87 5.15 -1.35
N ASP A 46 -14.05 5.70 -1.02
CA ASP A 46 -14.99 6.26 -2.00
C ASP A 46 -14.58 7.68 -2.46
N LEU A 47 -13.63 8.31 -1.77
CA LEU A 47 -13.11 9.63 -2.14
C LEU A 47 -11.94 9.53 -3.12
N SER A 48 -11.57 10.68 -3.72
CA SER A 48 -10.47 10.77 -4.68
C SER A 48 -9.16 10.20 -4.10
N PRO A 49 -8.38 9.41 -4.88
CA PRO A 49 -7.06 8.91 -4.46
C PRO A 49 -6.10 9.98 -3.94
N ASP A 50 -6.23 11.23 -4.38
CA ASP A 50 -5.42 12.37 -3.89
C ASP A 50 -5.70 12.74 -2.42
N THR A 51 -6.77 12.19 -1.83
CA THR A 51 -7.16 12.38 -0.42
C THR A 51 -6.77 11.21 0.47
N TRP A 52 -6.25 10.14 -0.13
CA TRP A 52 -5.85 8.92 0.58
C TRP A 52 -4.56 9.16 1.37
N PHE A 53 -4.28 8.29 2.33
CA PHE A 53 -3.04 8.36 3.08
C PHE A 53 -1.88 8.01 2.15
N GLU A 54 -0.98 8.96 1.93
CA GLU A 54 0.21 8.78 1.10
C GLU A 54 1.42 8.44 1.98
N TYR A 55 2.14 7.38 1.61
CA TYR A 55 3.30 6.89 2.33
C TYR A 55 4.44 6.55 1.36
N PRO A 56 5.61 7.20 1.49
CA PRO A 56 6.76 6.92 0.62
C PRO A 56 7.54 5.69 1.11
N VAL A 57 7.93 4.81 0.18
CA VAL A 57 8.83 3.68 0.43
C VAL A 57 10.10 3.91 -0.37
N THR A 58 11.16 4.36 0.31
CA THR A 58 12.42 4.76 -0.34
C THR A 58 13.34 3.56 -0.56
N GLY A 59 13.03 2.78 -1.59
CA GLY A 59 13.73 1.54 -1.97
C GLY A 59 14.36 1.60 -3.37
N ALA A 60 14.54 0.43 -3.98
CA ALA A 60 14.99 0.30 -5.36
C ALA A 60 14.01 -0.61 -6.14
N PRO A 61 13.01 -0.05 -6.85
CA PRO A 61 12.74 1.38 -7.04
C PRO A 61 12.07 2.06 -5.85
N ASP A 62 12.07 3.39 -5.82
CA ASP A 62 11.22 4.19 -4.93
C ASP A 62 9.74 3.97 -5.28
N LEU A 63 8.90 3.84 -4.25
CA LEU A 63 7.46 3.70 -4.39
C LEU A 63 6.72 4.77 -3.60
N THR A 64 5.52 5.09 -4.06
CA THR A 64 4.52 5.83 -3.29
C THR A 64 3.30 4.95 -3.11
N LEU A 65 2.93 4.69 -1.86
CA LEU A 65 1.73 3.96 -1.50
C LEU A 65 0.61 4.96 -1.20
N ARG A 66 -0.58 4.75 -1.75
CA ARG A 66 -1.79 5.46 -1.36
C ARG A 66 -2.77 4.46 -0.80
N ILE A 67 -3.22 4.68 0.43
CA ILE A 67 -4.04 3.73 1.18
C ILE A 67 -5.28 4.43 1.70
N ALA A 68 -6.45 3.83 1.47
CA ALA A 68 -7.69 4.31 2.05
C ALA A 68 -8.52 3.18 2.66
N ARG A 69 -9.23 3.50 3.75
CA ARG A 69 -10.17 2.58 4.39
C ARG A 69 -11.52 2.62 3.68
N ASP A 70 -12.08 1.44 3.42
CA ASP A 70 -13.49 1.29 3.08
C ASP A 70 -14.31 1.10 4.38
N HIS A 71 -15.18 2.08 4.67
CA HIS A 71 -15.93 2.13 5.92
C HIS A 71 -17.10 1.15 5.89
N GLY A 72 -16.89 -0.03 6.46
CA GLY A 72 -17.95 -1.03 6.71
C GLY A 72 -17.63 -2.45 6.24
N THR A 73 -16.51 -2.64 5.56
CA THR A 73 -16.13 -3.93 4.96
C THR A 73 -14.86 -4.54 5.57
N GLY A 74 -14.06 -3.76 6.31
CA GLY A 74 -12.80 -4.21 6.90
C GLY A 74 -11.69 -4.41 5.88
N ILE A 75 -11.80 -3.77 4.72
CA ILE A 75 -10.78 -3.76 3.67
C ILE A 75 -10.13 -2.38 3.55
N LEU A 76 -8.92 -2.36 3.01
CA LEU A 76 -8.18 -1.17 2.64
C LEU A 76 -7.93 -1.21 1.14
N SER A 77 -8.30 -0.14 0.44
CA SER A 77 -7.90 0.10 -0.94
C SER A 77 -6.45 0.60 -0.97
N MET A 78 -5.65 0.08 -1.90
CA MET A 78 -4.25 0.42 -2.04
C MET A 78 -3.90 0.71 -3.50
N ILE A 79 -3.11 1.76 -3.72
CA ILE A 79 -2.45 2.06 -4.98
C ILE A 79 -0.95 2.11 -4.73
N ILE A 80 -0.19 1.43 -5.58
CA ILE A 80 1.27 1.37 -5.57
C ILE A 80 1.75 2.06 -6.84
N ASP A 81 2.45 3.17 -6.65
CA ASP A 81 3.01 4.01 -7.72
C ASP A 81 4.55 3.96 -7.68
N GLY A 82 5.20 4.03 -8.83
CA GLY A 82 6.66 3.93 -8.97
C GLY A 82 7.11 3.34 -10.32
N GLU A 83 8.41 3.48 -10.62
CA GLU A 83 9.01 2.93 -11.85
C GLU A 83 9.32 1.43 -11.68
N VAL A 84 8.28 0.58 -11.74
CA VAL A 84 8.34 -0.85 -11.46
C VAL A 84 8.30 -1.71 -12.73
N GLY A 85 9.33 -2.52 -12.99
CA GLY A 85 9.30 -3.46 -14.13
C GLY A 85 8.17 -4.50 -14.03
N ASP A 86 7.80 -5.11 -15.16
CA ASP A 86 6.65 -6.03 -15.27
C ASP A 86 6.64 -7.16 -14.22
N VAL A 87 7.81 -7.71 -13.88
CA VAL A 87 7.93 -8.78 -12.88
C VAL A 87 7.56 -8.30 -11.49
N LEU A 88 7.95 -7.08 -11.13
CA LEU A 88 7.65 -6.50 -9.82
C LEU A 88 6.18 -6.07 -9.75
N ALA A 89 5.65 -5.48 -10.83
CA ALA A 89 4.23 -5.15 -10.96
C ALA A 89 3.35 -6.40 -10.75
N ALA A 90 3.66 -7.51 -11.44
CA ALA A 90 2.90 -8.75 -11.30
C ALA A 90 2.92 -9.34 -9.87
N ARG A 91 4.01 -9.14 -9.12
CA ARG A 91 4.09 -9.55 -7.71
C ARG A 91 3.18 -8.68 -6.83
N PHE A 92 3.13 -7.38 -7.09
CA PHE A 92 2.22 -6.48 -6.39
C PHE A 92 0.75 -6.79 -6.72
N GLU A 93 0.41 -7.04 -7.98
CA GLU A 93 -0.93 -7.47 -8.39
C GLU A 93 -1.33 -8.75 -7.63
N THR A 94 -0.46 -9.77 -7.64
CA THR A 94 -0.71 -11.02 -6.91
C THR A 94 -0.90 -10.80 -5.40
N LEU A 95 -0.19 -9.84 -4.83
CA LEU A 95 -0.28 -9.51 -3.40
C LEU A 95 -1.62 -8.83 -3.06
N LEU A 96 -2.13 -7.98 -3.95
CA LEU A 96 -3.41 -7.29 -3.77
C LEU A 96 -4.63 -8.13 -4.20
N ASP A 97 -4.40 -9.28 -4.85
CA ASP A 97 -5.43 -10.30 -5.14
C ASP A 97 -5.53 -11.37 -4.04
N LEU A 98 -4.74 -11.28 -2.96
CA LEU A 98 -4.79 -12.21 -1.82
C LEU A 98 -5.92 -11.81 -0.87
N HIS A 99 -7.09 -12.37 -1.14
CA HIS A 99 -8.29 -12.30 -0.30
C HIS A 99 -8.66 -13.67 0.28
#